data_AF-A0A536ZGP4-F1
#
_entry.id   AF-A0A536ZGP4-F1
#
_cell.length_a   1.000
_cell.length_b   1.000
_cell.length_c   1.000
_cell.angle_alpha   90.00
_cell.angle_beta   90.00
_cell.angle_gamma   90.00
#
_symmetry.space_group_name_H-M   'P 1'
#
loop_
_entity.id
_entity.type
_entity.pdbx_description
1 polymer ?
#
loop_
_entity_poly.entity_id
_entity_poly.type
_entity_poly.pdbx_seq_one_letter_code
_entity_poly.pdbx_strand_id
1 'polypeptide(L)'
;MLSNNVFDSGGGVKTSGYSPFNTTRPGATVPAFDSAMHHGVCDGAILRAPLGVANPQDAIQPFSWGYRNGYAIRFAPNSHPLAGGLLVGEDGPDERGARPTNNAPDALHLARQNADGTPDYHGWPDRFAFLPSSQAVFNPLGGPSDDLCVPDSTTASGCTDASLALILSEDVPVRDVLAFPPQSITSPLAIEAADSSFTGIDFVPKSFVGGPVQAGAVLYTLEGDFGFSPPNATAPAPEVGHEVKLINFLQKGNQAVALQVQGFARNITGDQAFISADHPSGFNRPTMVRFGPDGCAYVADYGAVRDNGEDTHFVGDGNGPLVQIPGTGVIWKICKQ
;
A
#
# COMPACT_ATOMS: atom_id res chain seq x y z
N MET A 1 -8.09 19.38 11.72
CA MET A 1 -9.48 19.84 11.57
C MET A 1 -10.11 19.05 10.44
N LEU A 2 -11.30 18.49 10.65
CA LEU A 2 -12.02 17.73 9.63
C LEU A 2 -12.65 18.68 8.61
N SER A 3 -12.86 18.19 7.39
CA SER A 3 -13.71 18.84 6.40
C SER A 3 -15.18 18.79 6.83
N ASN A 4 -16.07 19.41 6.05
CA ASN A 4 -17.51 19.27 6.24
C ASN A 4 -18.09 18.00 5.60
N ASN A 5 -17.26 17.14 5.01
CA ASN A 5 -17.70 15.95 4.31
C ASN A 5 -18.11 14.84 5.30
N VAL A 6 -19.09 14.05 4.87
CA VAL A 6 -19.51 12.80 5.51
C VAL A 6 -19.58 11.72 4.44
N PHE A 7 -19.22 10.51 4.83
CA PHE A 7 -19.07 9.35 3.94
C PHE A 7 -20.17 8.34 4.26
N ASP A 8 -20.80 7.75 3.24
CA ASP A 8 -21.88 6.77 3.42
C ASP A 8 -21.28 5.38 3.59
N SER A 9 -21.59 4.74 4.71
CA SER A 9 -21.20 3.35 4.97
C SER A 9 -22.33 2.37 4.70
N GLY A 10 -23.27 2.75 3.82
CA GLY A 10 -24.42 1.95 3.44
C GLY A 10 -25.60 2.11 4.42
N GLY A 11 -26.81 1.77 3.93
CA GLY A 11 -28.03 1.83 4.75
C GLY A 11 -28.41 3.22 5.28
N GLY A 12 -27.86 4.28 4.68
CA GLY A 12 -28.04 5.67 5.11
C GLY A 12 -27.20 6.06 6.32
N VAL A 13 -26.22 5.24 6.72
CA VAL A 13 -25.31 5.52 7.83
C VAL A 13 -24.18 6.42 7.34
N LYS A 14 -24.15 7.65 7.83
CA LYS A 14 -23.08 8.61 7.48
C LYS A 14 -22.06 8.73 8.62
N THR A 15 -20.77 8.75 8.26
CA THR A 15 -19.65 8.88 9.20
C THR A 15 -18.69 9.99 8.75
N SER A 16 -18.23 10.85 9.66
CA SER A 16 -17.12 11.77 9.39
C SER A 16 -15.77 11.06 9.57
N GLY A 17 -14.72 11.49 8.88
CA GLY A 17 -13.40 10.89 9.07
C GLY A 17 -12.88 11.04 10.51
N TYR A 18 -12.03 10.10 10.93
CA TYR A 18 -11.52 9.99 12.31
C TYR A 18 -12.61 10.06 13.40
N SER A 19 -13.85 9.65 13.08
CA SER A 19 -14.97 9.58 14.01
C SER A 19 -15.43 8.12 14.15
N PRO A 20 -16.01 7.73 15.31
CA PRO A 20 -16.63 6.42 15.43
C PRO A 20 -17.70 6.20 14.35
N PHE A 21 -17.93 4.95 13.97
CA PHE A 21 -18.98 4.57 13.03
C PHE A 21 -20.34 5.20 13.41
N ASN A 22 -21.10 5.66 12.40
CA ASN A 22 -22.38 6.34 12.59
C ASN A 22 -22.29 7.65 13.40
N THR A 23 -21.13 8.32 13.38
CA THR A 23 -20.93 9.61 14.03
C THR A 23 -20.54 10.66 13.00
N THR A 24 -21.31 11.75 12.93
CA THR A 24 -21.01 12.90 12.07
C THR A 24 -20.52 14.07 12.92
N ARG A 25 -19.40 14.67 12.49
CA ARG A 25 -18.73 15.80 13.16
C ARG A 25 -18.15 16.77 12.11
N PRO A 26 -18.96 17.28 11.16
CA PRO A 26 -18.46 18.13 10.08
C PRO A 26 -17.75 19.37 10.64
N GLY A 27 -16.55 19.67 10.14
CA GLY A 27 -15.76 20.82 10.56
C GLY A 27 -15.13 20.71 11.96
N ALA A 28 -15.31 19.57 12.64
CA ALA A 28 -14.80 19.41 14.00
C ALA A 28 -13.26 19.34 14.05
N THR A 29 -12.71 19.72 15.21
CA THR A 29 -11.31 19.43 15.53
C THR A 29 -11.26 18.16 16.34
N VAL A 30 -10.65 17.11 15.77
CA VAL A 30 -10.36 15.86 16.48
C VAL A 30 -9.00 16.00 17.15
N PRO A 31 -8.90 15.89 18.49
CA PRO A 31 -7.62 15.88 19.18
C PRO A 31 -6.76 14.68 18.76
N ALA A 32 -5.43 14.84 18.79
CA ALA A 32 -4.54 13.69 18.65
C ALA A 32 -4.84 12.65 19.73
N PHE A 33 -4.81 11.37 19.35
CA PHE A 33 -5.10 10.24 20.24
C PHE A 33 -6.54 10.21 20.78
N ASP A 34 -7.50 10.90 20.16
CA ASP A 34 -8.92 10.74 20.49
C ASP A 34 -9.30 9.25 20.38
N SER A 35 -9.93 8.72 21.43
CA SER A 35 -10.28 7.29 21.57
C SER A 35 -9.12 6.28 21.54
N ALA A 36 -7.85 6.72 21.60
CA ALA A 36 -6.72 5.80 21.66
C ALA A 36 -6.61 5.12 23.04
N MET A 37 -6.24 3.84 23.06
CA MET A 37 -6.02 3.09 24.31
C MET A 37 -4.81 3.61 25.11
N HIS A 38 -3.81 4.15 24.40
CA HIS A 38 -2.58 4.71 24.99
C HIS A 38 -2.20 6.00 24.28
N HIS A 39 -1.67 6.96 25.05
CA HIS A 39 -1.09 8.16 24.49
C HIS A 39 0.12 7.81 23.61
N GLY A 40 0.22 8.43 22.43
CA GLY A 40 1.31 8.16 21.48
C GLY A 40 1.01 7.06 20.46
N VAL A 41 -0.11 6.34 20.58
CA VAL A 41 -0.54 5.32 19.61
C VAL A 41 -1.57 5.92 18.65
N CYS A 42 -1.24 5.91 17.35
CA CYS A 42 -2.14 6.35 16.29
C CYS A 42 -2.01 5.45 15.06
N ASP A 43 -3.10 5.35 14.30
CA ASP A 43 -3.14 4.61 13.04
C ASP A 43 -2.45 5.40 11.92
N GLY A 44 -2.06 4.71 10.85
CA GLY A 44 -1.41 5.35 9.70
C GLY A 44 -0.07 6.00 10.05
N ALA A 45 0.65 5.44 11.02
CA ALA A 45 1.87 6.00 11.57
C ALA A 45 2.92 4.94 11.87
N ILE A 46 4.18 5.35 11.80
CA ILE A 46 5.33 4.62 12.32
C ILE A 46 5.59 5.13 13.72
N LEU A 47 5.53 4.22 14.68
CA LEU A 47 5.75 4.50 16.09
C LEU A 47 7.14 3.99 16.51
N ARG A 48 7.74 4.66 17.50
CA ARG A 48 8.97 4.22 18.14
C ARG A 48 8.77 4.11 19.64
N ALA A 49 9.42 3.11 20.25
CA ALA A 49 9.40 2.90 21.69
C ALA A 49 10.84 2.79 22.23
N PRO A 50 11.18 3.47 23.32
CA PRO A 50 12.48 3.29 23.97
C PRO A 50 12.53 1.92 24.67
N LEU A 51 13.63 1.19 24.51
CA LEU A 51 13.82 -0.12 25.14
C LEU A 51 14.34 -0.04 26.58
N GLY A 52 14.93 1.10 26.97
CA GLY A 52 15.59 1.29 28.27
C GLY A 52 14.68 1.81 29.40
N VAL A 53 13.36 1.77 29.22
CA VAL A 53 12.39 2.26 30.23
C VAL A 53 11.63 1.08 30.85
N ALA A 54 11.13 1.26 32.08
CA ALA A 54 10.44 0.19 32.80
C ALA A 54 9.16 -0.28 32.08
N ASN A 55 8.39 0.66 31.50
CA ASN A 55 7.15 0.39 30.78
C ASN A 55 7.20 1.02 29.37
N PRO A 56 7.73 0.33 28.35
CA PRO A 56 7.86 0.90 27.00
C PRO A 56 6.55 1.38 26.37
N GLN A 57 5.43 0.72 26.70
CA GLN A 57 4.09 1.10 26.22
C GLN A 57 3.67 2.53 26.62
N ASP A 58 4.17 3.02 27.77
CA ASP A 58 3.85 4.35 28.29
C ASP A 58 4.72 5.45 27.66
N ALA A 59 5.70 5.05 26.84
CA ALA A 59 6.71 5.92 26.23
C ALA A 59 6.74 5.81 24.70
N ILE A 60 5.69 5.28 24.09
CA ILE A 60 5.53 5.22 22.62
C ILE A 60 5.39 6.64 22.08
N GLN A 61 6.08 6.91 20.98
CA GLN A 61 6.04 8.21 20.30
C GLN A 61 5.85 8.01 18.79
N PRO A 62 5.07 8.89 18.13
CA PRO A 62 5.05 8.92 16.67
C PRO A 62 6.42 9.35 16.14
N PHE A 63 6.89 8.66 15.11
CA PHE A 63 8.14 8.95 14.42
C PHE A 63 7.89 9.57 13.03
N SER A 64 6.87 9.07 12.33
CA SER A 64 6.41 9.52 11.01
C SER A 64 4.94 9.11 10.84
N TRP A 65 4.13 9.85 10.09
CA TRP A 65 2.70 9.57 9.96
C TRP A 65 2.10 10.04 8.63
N GLY A 66 0.81 9.78 8.46
CA GLY A 66 0.10 10.11 7.23
C GLY A 66 0.31 9.07 6.15
N TYR A 67 0.34 7.80 6.54
CA TYR A 67 0.27 6.64 5.66
C TYR A 67 -1.13 6.02 5.75
N ARG A 68 -1.63 5.41 4.68
CA ARG A 68 -2.75 4.47 4.73
C ARG A 68 -2.28 3.16 5.36
N ASN A 69 -1.32 2.50 4.72
CA ASN A 69 -0.81 1.19 5.09
C ASN A 69 0.69 1.09 4.77
N GLY A 70 1.53 1.70 5.62
CA GLY A 70 3.00 1.64 5.52
C GLY A 70 3.55 0.26 5.93
N TYR A 71 3.23 -0.78 5.17
CA TYR A 71 3.44 -2.18 5.53
C TYR A 71 4.92 -2.57 5.50
N ALA A 72 5.64 -2.23 4.43
CA ALA A 72 7.02 -2.66 4.24
C ALA A 72 8.00 -1.63 4.81
N ILE A 73 8.78 -1.98 5.84
CA ILE A 73 9.78 -1.06 6.40
C ILE A 73 11.18 -1.66 6.50
N ARG A 74 12.20 -0.83 6.23
CA ARG A 74 13.61 -1.22 6.40
C ARG A 74 14.54 -0.02 6.61
N PHE A 75 15.37 -0.08 7.65
CA PHE A 75 16.46 0.87 7.83
C PHE A 75 17.53 0.67 6.76
N ALA A 76 17.91 1.76 6.11
CA ALA A 76 19.09 1.77 5.26
C ALA A 76 20.36 1.61 6.10
N PRO A 77 21.43 0.97 5.59
CA PRO A 77 22.73 1.02 6.23
C PRO A 77 23.20 2.48 6.43
N ASN A 78 23.95 2.77 7.49
CA ASN A 78 24.49 4.12 7.74
C ASN A 78 25.39 4.62 6.59
N SER A 79 26.05 3.71 5.88
CA SER A 79 26.88 4.02 4.71
C SER A 79 26.10 4.20 3.40
N HIS A 80 24.78 4.02 3.42
CA HIS A 80 23.91 4.19 2.26
C HIS A 80 23.66 5.68 1.98
N PRO A 81 23.33 6.11 0.75
CA PRO A 81 22.90 7.48 0.48
C PRO A 81 21.71 7.97 1.31
N LEU A 82 20.91 7.05 1.87
CA LEU A 82 19.83 7.37 2.81
C LEU A 82 20.28 7.50 4.27
N ALA A 83 21.57 7.28 4.56
CA ALA A 83 22.25 7.55 5.83
C ALA A 83 21.53 7.03 7.10
N GLY A 84 21.09 5.77 7.11
CA GLY A 84 20.36 5.21 8.25
C GLY A 84 18.86 5.48 8.25
N GLY A 85 18.33 6.18 7.25
CA GLY A 85 16.89 6.48 7.14
C GLY A 85 16.02 5.24 6.97
N LEU A 86 14.75 5.34 7.37
CA LEU A 86 13.78 4.26 7.31
C LEU A 86 12.99 4.35 6.00
N LEU A 87 13.24 3.41 5.08
CA LEU A 87 12.46 3.28 3.86
C LEU A 87 11.12 2.61 4.20
N VAL A 88 10.04 3.10 3.59
CA VAL A 88 8.66 2.66 3.83
C VAL A 88 7.98 2.43 2.49
N GLY A 89 7.50 1.22 2.22
CA GLY A 89 6.54 0.93 1.16
C GLY A 89 5.14 1.05 1.73
N GLU A 90 4.34 1.92 1.13
CA GLU A 90 2.94 2.18 1.47
C GLU A 90 2.03 1.65 0.38
N ASP A 91 0.99 0.94 0.79
CA ASP A 91 -0.11 0.54 -0.09
C ASP A 91 -1.15 1.67 -0.15
N GLY A 92 -1.47 2.11 -1.37
CA GLY A 92 -2.47 3.12 -1.68
C GLY A 92 -3.90 2.66 -1.35
N PRO A 93 -4.91 3.54 -1.37
CA PRO A 93 -6.30 3.16 -1.15
C PRO A 93 -6.91 2.36 -2.30
N ASP A 94 -7.71 1.36 -1.94
CA ASP A 94 -8.43 0.50 -2.87
C ASP A 94 -9.84 1.05 -3.19
N GLU A 95 -10.44 0.53 -4.27
CA GLU A 95 -11.78 0.89 -4.71
C GLU A 95 -12.88 0.17 -3.91
N ARG A 96 -13.00 0.52 -2.62
CA ARG A 96 -13.95 -0.13 -1.70
C ARG A 96 -14.40 0.73 -0.52
N GLY A 97 -15.49 0.30 0.13
CA GLY A 97 -16.05 0.88 1.34
C GLY A 97 -16.67 2.26 1.11
N ALA A 98 -16.77 3.07 2.16
CA ALA A 98 -17.42 4.39 2.16
C ALA A 98 -16.65 5.53 1.46
N ARG A 99 -15.43 5.27 0.98
CA ARG A 99 -14.59 6.25 0.26
C ARG A 99 -13.76 5.51 -0.80
N PRO A 100 -14.43 4.89 -1.79
CA PRO A 100 -13.76 4.10 -2.81
C PRO A 100 -12.80 4.99 -3.61
N THR A 101 -11.61 4.48 -3.91
CA THR A 101 -10.61 5.20 -4.68
C THR A 101 -10.05 4.30 -5.76
N ASN A 102 -10.11 4.75 -7.01
CA ASN A 102 -9.49 4.03 -8.12
C ASN A 102 -8.06 4.55 -8.37
N ASN A 103 -7.18 3.70 -8.90
CA ASN A 103 -5.92 4.12 -9.52
C ASN A 103 -5.01 4.98 -8.63
N ALA A 104 -5.16 4.88 -7.30
CA ALA A 104 -4.26 5.52 -6.37
C ALA A 104 -2.98 4.70 -6.27
N PRO A 105 -1.82 5.30 -6.56
CA PRO A 105 -0.57 4.54 -6.62
C PRO A 105 -0.13 4.11 -5.23
N ASP A 106 0.54 2.97 -5.18
CA ASP A 106 1.41 2.64 -4.06
C ASP A 106 2.65 3.52 -4.06
N ALA A 107 3.26 3.73 -2.90
CA ALA A 107 4.28 4.75 -2.76
C ALA A 107 5.46 4.33 -1.87
N LEU A 108 6.65 4.78 -2.25
CA LEU A 108 7.88 4.56 -1.51
C LEU A 108 8.28 5.85 -0.80
N HIS A 109 8.33 5.81 0.52
CA HIS A 109 8.62 6.95 1.39
C HIS A 109 9.92 6.76 2.15
N LEU A 110 10.39 7.87 2.74
CA LEU A 110 11.50 7.88 3.66
C LEU A 110 11.08 8.59 4.94
N ALA A 111 10.77 7.79 5.96
CA ALA A 111 10.30 8.28 7.26
C ALA A 111 11.41 9.00 8.02
N ARG A 112 11.09 10.20 8.54
CA ARG A 112 12.04 11.07 9.25
C ARG A 112 11.32 11.88 10.33
N GLN A 113 12.11 12.42 11.27
CA GLN A 113 11.64 13.56 12.06
C GLN A 113 12.03 14.87 11.37
N ASN A 114 11.14 15.85 11.44
CA ASN A 114 11.43 17.22 11.08
C ASN A 114 12.53 17.80 12.00
N ALA A 115 13.14 18.91 11.58
CA ALA A 115 14.22 19.56 12.34
C ALA A 115 13.78 20.05 13.74
N ASP A 116 12.49 20.28 13.94
CA ASP A 116 11.89 20.66 15.23
C ASP A 116 11.53 19.44 16.11
N GLY A 117 11.83 18.22 15.66
CA GLY A 117 11.56 16.98 16.38
C GLY A 117 10.14 16.44 16.20
N THR A 118 9.28 17.10 15.42
CA THR A 118 7.95 16.57 15.07
C THR A 118 8.08 15.46 14.01
N PRO A 119 7.14 14.50 13.96
CA PRO A 119 7.12 13.49 12.90
C PRO A 119 6.75 14.13 11.55
N ASP A 120 7.38 13.70 10.46
CA ASP A 120 6.97 14.11 9.11
C ASP A 120 5.60 13.51 8.72
N TYR A 121 4.94 14.11 7.72
CA TYR A 121 3.57 13.77 7.33
C TYR A 121 3.51 13.46 5.84
N HIS A 122 3.00 12.29 5.46
CA HIS A 122 3.00 11.83 4.08
C HIS A 122 1.67 12.03 3.33
N GLY A 123 0.69 12.64 3.97
CA GLY A 123 -0.46 13.22 3.29
C GLY A 123 -1.75 12.39 3.31
N TRP A 124 -1.72 11.13 3.75
CA TRP A 124 -2.96 10.39 4.03
C TRP A 124 -3.81 11.16 5.05
N PRO A 125 -5.14 11.30 4.85
CA PRO A 125 -5.95 10.59 3.85
C PRO A 125 -6.28 11.38 2.57
N ASP A 126 -5.73 12.58 2.37
CA ASP A 126 -6.19 13.50 1.31
C ASP A 126 -5.14 13.77 0.22
N ARG A 127 -4.02 13.04 0.27
CA ARG A 127 -2.97 13.06 -0.74
C ARG A 127 -2.62 11.62 -1.11
N PHE A 128 -2.74 11.29 -2.39
CA PHE A 128 -2.30 10.01 -2.93
C PHE A 128 -1.04 10.26 -3.75
N ALA A 129 0.10 9.83 -3.18
CA ALA A 129 1.43 10.17 -3.65
C ALA A 129 1.63 11.68 -3.92
N PHE A 130 1.78 12.07 -5.19
CA PHE A 130 2.06 13.46 -5.56
C PHE A 130 0.81 14.33 -5.69
N LEU A 131 -0.39 13.74 -5.71
CA LEU A 131 -1.63 14.41 -6.09
C LEU A 131 -2.64 14.46 -4.93
N PRO A 132 -3.50 15.50 -4.86
CA PRO A 132 -4.65 15.51 -3.96
C PRO A 132 -5.62 14.36 -4.28
N SER A 133 -6.31 13.83 -3.26
CA SER A 133 -7.32 12.77 -3.45
C SER A 133 -8.43 13.17 -4.42
N SER A 134 -8.79 14.46 -4.46
CA SER A 134 -9.87 14.96 -5.31
C SER A 134 -9.55 15.02 -6.82
N GLN A 135 -8.37 14.58 -7.25
CA GLN A 135 -8.01 14.58 -8.67
C GLN A 135 -8.81 13.51 -9.42
N ALA A 136 -9.29 13.85 -10.62
CA ALA A 136 -10.18 12.98 -11.40
C ALA A 136 -9.57 11.62 -11.78
N VAL A 137 -8.22 11.51 -11.78
CA VAL A 137 -7.50 10.25 -11.98
C VAL A 137 -7.82 9.21 -10.90
N PHE A 138 -8.33 9.65 -9.74
CA PHE A 138 -8.68 8.81 -8.60
C PHE A 138 -10.19 8.56 -8.45
N ASN A 139 -10.99 9.06 -9.39
CA ASN A 139 -12.44 8.88 -9.32
C ASN A 139 -12.79 7.39 -9.33
N PRO A 140 -13.64 6.91 -8.40
CA PRO A 140 -14.12 5.55 -8.42
C PRO A 140 -14.91 5.27 -9.70
N LEU A 141 -14.84 4.03 -10.16
CA LEU A 141 -15.65 3.45 -11.23
C LEU A 141 -16.92 2.80 -10.68
N GLY A 142 -16.90 2.38 -9.41
CA GLY A 142 -17.94 1.64 -8.72
C GLY A 142 -17.78 0.14 -8.87
N GLY A 143 -18.03 -0.59 -7.79
CA GLY A 143 -17.84 -2.05 -7.76
C GLY A 143 -18.54 -2.72 -6.58
N PRO A 144 -18.53 -4.07 -6.53
CA PRO A 144 -19.26 -4.84 -5.52
C PRO A 144 -18.70 -4.68 -4.10
N SER A 145 -17.51 -4.07 -3.95
CA SER A 145 -16.88 -3.80 -2.65
C SER A 145 -17.23 -2.42 -2.08
N ASP A 146 -18.04 -1.64 -2.79
CA ASP A 146 -18.56 -0.35 -2.33
C ASP A 146 -19.72 -0.52 -1.34
N ASP A 147 -19.75 0.29 -0.28
CA ASP A 147 -20.80 0.22 0.77
C ASP A 147 -22.21 0.60 0.24
N LEU A 148 -22.29 1.32 -0.89
CA LEU A 148 -23.53 1.71 -1.56
C LEU A 148 -23.96 0.72 -2.66
N CYS A 149 -23.13 -0.27 -2.99
CA CYS A 149 -23.47 -1.25 -4.02
C CYS A 149 -24.67 -2.11 -3.60
N VAL A 150 -25.66 -2.21 -4.49
CA VAL A 150 -26.67 -3.27 -4.43
C VAL A 150 -26.23 -4.33 -5.44
N PRO A 151 -25.84 -5.55 -5.01
CA PRO A 151 -25.22 -6.54 -5.90
C PRO A 151 -26.12 -6.94 -7.07
N ASP A 152 -25.54 -7.00 -8.27
CA ASP A 152 -26.15 -7.55 -9.47
C ASP A 152 -25.07 -8.16 -10.37
N SER A 153 -24.95 -9.49 -10.33
CA SER A 153 -23.96 -10.25 -11.09
C SER A 153 -24.22 -10.27 -12.60
N THR A 154 -25.33 -9.69 -13.08
CA THR A 154 -25.61 -9.57 -14.52
C THR A 154 -25.03 -8.30 -15.13
N THR A 155 -24.53 -7.38 -14.30
CA THR A 155 -23.92 -6.12 -14.71
C THR A 155 -22.39 -6.20 -14.71
N ALA A 156 -21.74 -5.35 -15.49
CA ALA A 156 -20.28 -5.29 -15.54
C ALA A 156 -19.66 -4.75 -14.24
N SER A 157 -20.34 -3.85 -13.53
CA SER A 157 -19.89 -3.30 -12.25
C SER A 157 -20.15 -4.23 -11.06
N GLY A 158 -20.91 -5.31 -11.25
CA GLY A 158 -21.40 -6.13 -10.15
C GLY A 158 -22.46 -5.45 -9.27
N CYS A 159 -22.97 -4.28 -9.67
CA CYS A 159 -23.96 -3.49 -8.93
C CYS A 159 -25.16 -3.13 -9.83
N THR A 160 -26.36 -3.00 -9.26
CA THR A 160 -27.51 -2.46 -10.02
C THR A 160 -27.20 -1.07 -10.59
N ASP A 161 -27.78 -0.74 -11.75
CA ASP A 161 -27.63 0.57 -12.39
C ASP A 161 -27.94 1.74 -11.43
N ALA A 162 -28.95 1.56 -10.58
CA ALA A 162 -29.36 2.56 -9.60
C ALA A 162 -28.31 2.79 -8.50
N SER A 163 -27.74 1.71 -7.95
CA SER A 163 -26.65 1.84 -6.96
C SER A 163 -25.36 2.36 -7.58
N LEU A 164 -25.04 1.96 -8.82
CA LEU A 164 -23.86 2.49 -9.52
C LEU A 164 -24.00 4.01 -9.74
N ALA A 165 -25.17 4.48 -10.17
CA ALA A 165 -25.44 5.90 -10.31
C ALA A 165 -25.32 6.65 -8.97
N LEU A 166 -25.72 6.02 -7.87
CA LEU A 166 -25.59 6.57 -6.52
C LEU A 166 -24.11 6.71 -6.12
N ILE A 167 -23.32 5.64 -6.25
CA ILE A 167 -21.86 5.64 -6.00
C ILE A 167 -21.19 6.79 -6.74
N LEU A 168 -21.40 6.85 -8.06
CA LEU A 168 -20.78 7.88 -8.90
C LEU A 168 -21.25 9.31 -8.57
N SER A 169 -22.41 9.47 -7.93
CA SER A 169 -22.90 10.78 -7.49
C SER A 169 -22.39 11.21 -6.11
N GLU A 170 -22.15 10.25 -5.21
CA GLU A 170 -21.73 10.51 -3.83
C GLU A 170 -20.20 10.55 -3.68
N ASP A 171 -19.49 9.77 -4.48
CA ASP A 171 -18.06 9.48 -4.27
C ASP A 171 -17.14 10.06 -5.35
N VAL A 172 -17.70 10.72 -6.38
CA VAL A 172 -16.94 11.46 -7.39
C VAL A 172 -17.04 12.98 -7.15
N PRO A 173 -15.91 13.69 -6.96
CA PRO A 173 -14.55 13.18 -6.77
C PRO A 173 -14.36 12.60 -5.36
N VAL A 174 -13.23 11.91 -5.14
CA VAL A 174 -12.86 11.43 -3.80
C VAL A 174 -12.66 12.62 -2.85
N ARG A 175 -13.66 12.86 -2.00
CA ARG A 175 -13.74 14.06 -1.15
C ARG A 175 -12.73 14.04 -0.01
N ASP A 176 -12.21 15.22 0.34
CA ASP A 176 -11.24 15.38 1.42
C ASP A 176 -11.87 15.07 2.79
N VAL A 177 -11.11 14.40 3.65
CA VAL A 177 -11.44 14.13 5.05
C VAL A 177 -11.06 15.31 5.94
N LEU A 178 -9.94 15.97 5.66
CA LEU A 178 -9.41 17.10 6.41
C LEU A 178 -9.80 18.42 5.73
N ALA A 179 -10.01 19.47 6.52
CA ALA A 179 -10.29 20.80 5.97
C ALA A 179 -9.06 21.40 5.25
N PHE A 180 -7.88 21.01 5.69
CA PHE A 180 -6.57 21.36 5.13
C PHE A 180 -5.51 20.43 5.74
N PRO A 181 -4.37 20.22 5.05
CA PRO A 181 -3.27 19.43 5.59
C PRO A 181 -2.80 19.98 6.95
N PRO A 182 -2.65 19.12 7.98
CA PRO A 182 -2.30 19.54 9.34
C PRO A 182 -0.84 20.04 9.44
N GLN A 183 0.00 19.66 8.49
CA GLN A 183 1.36 20.15 8.31
C GLN A 183 1.79 19.98 6.84
N SER A 184 2.99 20.46 6.50
CA SER A 184 3.58 20.27 5.17
C SER A 184 3.70 18.78 4.81
N ILE A 185 3.33 18.44 3.58
CA ILE A 185 3.35 17.08 3.08
C ILE A 185 4.75 16.73 2.55
N THR A 186 5.33 15.66 3.08
CA THR A 186 6.58 15.06 2.60
C THR A 186 6.28 14.15 1.42
N SER A 187 6.78 14.54 0.24
CA SER A 187 6.59 13.77 -0.99
C SER A 187 7.24 12.37 -0.92
N PRO A 188 6.65 11.37 -1.59
CA PRO A 188 7.30 10.08 -1.75
C PRO A 188 8.57 10.20 -2.62
N LEU A 189 9.46 9.22 -2.48
CA LEU A 189 10.65 9.06 -3.32
C LEU A 189 10.30 8.52 -4.71
N ALA A 190 9.31 7.62 -4.78
CA ALA A 190 8.81 7.01 -6.01
C ALA A 190 7.38 6.49 -5.79
N ILE A 191 6.73 6.14 -6.89
CA ILE A 191 5.42 5.48 -6.92
C ILE A 191 5.52 4.16 -7.65
N GLU A 192 4.62 3.25 -7.32
CA GLU A 192 4.31 2.05 -8.09
C GLU A 192 2.89 2.13 -8.64
N ALA A 193 2.50 1.15 -9.44
CA ALA A 193 1.13 1.05 -9.93
C ALA A 193 0.14 0.92 -8.76
N ALA A 194 -1.13 1.29 -9.00
CA ALA A 194 -2.18 1.04 -8.02
C ALA A 194 -2.33 -0.46 -7.75
N ASP A 195 -2.71 -0.81 -6.53
CA ASP A 195 -3.00 -2.18 -6.11
C ASP A 195 -1.82 -3.17 -6.26
N SER A 196 -0.57 -2.70 -6.38
CA SER A 196 0.61 -3.56 -6.50
C SER A 196 1.09 -4.15 -5.17
N SER A 197 0.77 -3.49 -4.06
CA SER A 197 0.98 -3.82 -2.64
C SER A 197 2.42 -4.10 -2.22
N PHE A 198 3.08 -3.14 -1.59
CA PHE A 198 4.40 -3.29 -0.97
C PHE A 198 4.35 -4.14 0.29
N THR A 199 5.04 -5.28 0.25
CA THR A 199 5.05 -6.19 1.41
C THR A 199 6.43 -6.41 2.05
N GLY A 200 7.51 -6.16 1.31
CA GLY A 200 8.85 -6.44 1.78
C GLY A 200 9.89 -5.56 1.15
N ILE A 201 10.89 -5.14 1.93
CA ILE A 201 12.04 -4.34 1.48
C ILE A 201 13.28 -4.90 2.17
N ASP A 202 14.36 -5.14 1.42
CA ASP A 202 15.69 -5.36 1.99
C ASP A 202 16.83 -4.78 1.15
N PHE A 203 17.88 -4.34 1.84
CA PHE A 203 19.07 -3.78 1.23
C PHE A 203 20.02 -4.89 0.79
N VAL A 204 20.49 -4.77 -0.44
CA VAL A 204 21.38 -5.74 -1.07
C VAL A 204 22.75 -5.75 -0.37
N PRO A 205 23.24 -6.91 0.11
CA PRO A 205 24.58 -7.04 0.65
C PRO A 205 25.63 -6.99 -0.47
N LYS A 206 26.86 -6.58 -0.13
CA LYS A 206 27.98 -6.50 -1.09
C LYS A 206 28.23 -7.80 -1.87
N SER A 207 27.99 -8.95 -1.25
CA SER A 207 28.15 -10.27 -1.88
C SER A 207 27.20 -10.52 -3.05
N PHE A 208 26.04 -9.87 -3.07
CA PHE A 208 25.02 -10.04 -4.10
C PHE A 208 25.11 -9.00 -5.23
N VAL A 209 25.95 -7.96 -5.06
CA VAL A 209 26.22 -6.94 -6.09
C VAL A 209 26.80 -7.60 -7.35
N GLY A 210 26.23 -7.29 -8.51
CA GLY A 210 26.64 -7.84 -9.80
C GLY A 210 25.56 -7.64 -10.88
N GLY A 211 25.95 -7.68 -12.15
CA GLY A 211 25.04 -7.45 -13.27
C GLY A 211 24.28 -6.12 -13.11
N PRO A 212 22.93 -6.10 -13.09
CA PRO A 212 22.14 -4.88 -12.91
C PRO A 212 22.08 -4.37 -11.46
N VAL A 213 22.53 -5.16 -10.48
CA VAL A 213 22.41 -4.84 -9.05
C VAL A 213 23.61 -4.02 -8.59
N GLN A 214 23.38 -2.76 -8.20
CA GLN A 214 24.43 -1.86 -7.72
C GLN A 214 24.63 -1.95 -6.20
N ALA A 215 25.77 -1.42 -5.73
CA ALA A 215 26.02 -1.33 -4.30
C ALA A 215 24.99 -0.40 -3.63
N GLY A 216 24.39 -0.87 -2.53
CA GLY A 216 23.33 -0.15 -1.84
C GLY A 216 21.95 -0.31 -2.47
N ALA A 217 21.80 -1.12 -3.52
CA ALA A 217 20.49 -1.39 -4.08
C ALA A 217 19.52 -2.00 -3.07
N VAL A 218 18.23 -1.96 -3.39
CA VAL A 218 17.15 -2.57 -2.62
C VAL A 218 16.42 -3.57 -3.50
N LEU A 219 16.09 -4.74 -2.93
CA LEU A 219 15.03 -5.58 -3.45
C LEU A 219 13.76 -5.34 -2.64
N TYR A 220 12.63 -5.28 -3.31
CA TYR A 220 11.33 -5.20 -2.66
C TYR A 220 10.31 -6.09 -3.36
N THR A 221 9.31 -6.54 -2.59
CA THR A 221 8.25 -7.43 -3.05
C THR A 221 6.95 -6.67 -3.20
N LEU A 222 6.22 -7.03 -4.26
CA LEU A 222 4.88 -6.57 -4.56
C LEU A 222 3.93 -7.77 -4.53
N GLU A 223 2.97 -7.77 -3.60
CA GLU A 223 2.02 -8.86 -3.40
C GLU A 223 1.04 -9.02 -4.57
N GLY A 224 0.72 -7.91 -5.25
CA GLY A 224 -0.22 -7.83 -6.35
C GLY A 224 -1.66 -7.58 -5.93
N ASP A 225 -2.51 -7.36 -6.94
CA ASP A 225 -3.89 -6.87 -6.77
C ASP A 225 -4.82 -7.99 -6.26
N PHE A 226 -5.84 -7.62 -5.48
CA PHE A 226 -6.91 -8.49 -5.02
C PHE A 226 -8.22 -8.33 -5.83
N GLY A 227 -8.22 -7.50 -6.86
CA GLY A 227 -9.34 -7.27 -7.79
C GLY A 227 -10.41 -6.35 -7.22
N PHE A 228 -10.01 -5.28 -6.54
CA PHE A 228 -10.96 -4.22 -6.13
C PHE A 228 -11.25 -3.25 -7.28
N SER A 229 -10.28 -3.08 -8.17
CA SER A 229 -10.32 -2.19 -9.33
C SER A 229 -10.01 -2.99 -10.61
N PRO A 230 -10.24 -2.44 -11.82
CA PRO A 230 -9.70 -3.04 -13.04
C PRO A 230 -8.17 -3.12 -13.02
N PRO A 231 -7.57 -4.01 -13.85
CA PRO A 231 -6.12 -4.19 -13.95
C PRO A 231 -5.30 -2.90 -14.02
N ASN A 232 -4.21 -2.84 -13.27
CA ASN A 232 -3.33 -1.67 -13.17
C ASN A 232 -2.40 -1.47 -14.40
N ALA A 233 -2.57 -2.30 -15.43
CA ALA A 233 -1.88 -2.21 -16.70
C ALA A 233 -2.80 -2.57 -17.88
N THR A 234 -2.41 -2.19 -19.08
CA THR A 234 -3.11 -2.58 -20.32
C THR A 234 -2.15 -3.30 -21.25
N ALA A 235 -2.61 -4.40 -21.85
CA ALA A 235 -1.82 -5.18 -22.80
C ALA A 235 -1.21 -4.29 -23.91
N PRO A 236 0.07 -4.52 -24.28
CA PRO A 236 0.92 -5.66 -23.89
C PRO A 236 1.75 -5.43 -22.61
N ALA A 237 1.56 -4.31 -21.90
CA ALA A 237 2.23 -4.12 -20.61
C ALA A 237 1.62 -5.11 -19.61
N PRO A 238 2.45 -5.86 -18.87
CA PRO A 238 1.92 -6.79 -17.89
C PRO A 238 1.54 -6.03 -16.61
N GLU A 239 0.61 -6.58 -15.85
CA GLU A 239 0.26 -6.06 -14.54
C GLU A 239 1.48 -6.00 -13.62
N VAL A 240 1.42 -5.03 -12.71
CA VAL A 240 2.43 -4.76 -11.71
C VAL A 240 1.96 -5.34 -10.39
N GLY A 241 2.78 -6.22 -9.82
CA GLY A 241 2.35 -7.11 -8.74
C GLY A 241 2.97 -8.49 -8.92
N HIS A 242 2.81 -9.35 -7.91
CA HIS A 242 3.28 -10.73 -7.95
C HIS A 242 4.77 -10.84 -8.33
N GLU A 243 5.60 -9.91 -7.85
CA GLU A 243 6.97 -9.78 -8.33
C GLU A 243 7.94 -9.22 -7.28
N VAL A 244 9.23 -9.38 -7.59
CA VAL A 244 10.34 -8.70 -6.93
C VAL A 244 10.88 -7.66 -7.90
N LYS A 245 11.06 -6.45 -7.40
CA LYS A 245 11.69 -5.35 -8.15
C LYS A 245 12.99 -4.91 -7.47
N LEU A 246 13.82 -4.23 -8.26
CA LEU A 246 15.13 -3.71 -7.87
C LEU A 246 15.10 -2.19 -7.92
N ILE A 247 15.63 -1.55 -6.88
CA ILE A 247 15.92 -0.11 -6.85
C ILE A 247 17.42 0.10 -6.76
N ASN A 248 18.00 0.76 -7.75
CA ASN A 248 19.35 1.31 -7.66
C ASN A 248 19.29 2.80 -7.27
N PHE A 249 20.12 3.20 -6.31
CA PHE A 249 20.22 4.59 -5.85
C PHE A 249 21.38 5.30 -6.55
N LEU A 250 21.04 6.20 -7.48
CA LEU A 250 22.00 6.91 -8.31
C LEU A 250 22.31 8.27 -7.69
N GLN A 251 23.47 8.38 -7.04
CA GLN A 251 23.98 9.63 -6.46
C GLN A 251 25.10 10.18 -7.33
N LYS A 252 24.89 11.34 -7.98
CA LYS A 252 25.92 12.02 -8.80
C LYS A 252 26.44 13.26 -8.08
N GLY A 253 27.58 13.11 -7.39
CA GLY A 253 28.18 14.19 -6.60
C GLY A 253 27.20 14.73 -5.55
N ASN A 254 26.93 16.04 -5.60
CA ASN A 254 26.04 16.73 -4.66
C ASN A 254 24.58 16.81 -5.13
N GLN A 255 24.18 16.10 -6.20
CA GLN A 255 22.79 16.09 -6.67
C GLN A 255 21.87 15.31 -5.72
N ALA A 256 20.56 15.50 -5.82
CA ALA A 256 19.62 14.64 -5.11
C ALA A 256 19.76 13.18 -5.59
N VAL A 257 19.52 12.24 -4.67
CA VAL A 257 19.50 10.80 -5.00
C VAL A 257 18.39 10.57 -6.03
N ALA A 258 18.74 9.98 -7.17
CA ALA A 258 17.76 9.51 -8.15
C ALA A 258 17.53 8.00 -7.97
N LEU A 259 16.29 7.55 -8.11
CA LEU A 259 15.93 6.14 -8.07
C LEU A 259 15.85 5.58 -9.50
N GLN A 260 16.45 4.42 -9.71
CA GLN A 260 16.24 3.61 -10.90
C GLN A 260 15.54 2.32 -10.49
N VAL A 261 14.25 2.23 -10.82
CA VAL A 261 13.41 1.06 -10.55
C VAL A 261 13.35 0.18 -11.80
N GLN A 262 13.46 -1.13 -11.61
CA GLN A 262 13.31 -2.11 -12.69
C GLN A 262 12.79 -3.45 -12.16
N GLY A 263 12.21 -4.25 -13.05
CA GLY A 263 11.87 -5.65 -12.76
C GLY A 263 13.12 -6.45 -12.38
N PHE A 264 12.96 -7.38 -11.44
CA PHE A 264 14.05 -8.27 -10.99
C PHE A 264 13.68 -9.74 -11.12
N ALA A 265 12.55 -10.16 -10.55
CA ALA A 265 12.03 -11.52 -10.69
C ALA A 265 10.50 -11.49 -10.69
N ARG A 266 9.87 -12.10 -11.70
CA ARG A 266 8.41 -12.22 -11.84
C ARG A 266 8.07 -13.53 -12.52
N ASN A 267 6.82 -13.97 -12.39
CA ASN A 267 6.29 -15.05 -13.23
C ASN A 267 6.01 -14.56 -14.67
N ILE A 268 5.59 -15.46 -15.56
CA ILE A 268 5.34 -15.14 -16.98
C ILE A 268 3.91 -14.66 -17.28
N THR A 269 2.99 -14.81 -16.32
CA THR A 269 1.57 -14.46 -16.48
C THR A 269 1.30 -13.00 -16.17
N GLY A 270 2.08 -12.40 -15.27
CA GLY A 270 1.84 -11.06 -14.74
C GLY A 270 0.76 -10.96 -13.67
N ASP A 271 0.04 -12.05 -13.44
CA ASP A 271 -0.81 -12.34 -12.28
C ASP A 271 -0.26 -13.59 -11.56
N GLN A 272 -0.88 -14.06 -10.48
CA GLN A 272 -0.49 -15.21 -9.68
C GLN A 272 -0.11 -16.43 -10.54
N ALA A 273 0.99 -17.10 -10.19
CA ALA A 273 1.45 -18.25 -10.97
C ALA A 273 0.42 -19.40 -11.04
N PHE A 274 -0.48 -19.57 -10.07
CA PHE A 274 -1.39 -20.71 -10.02
C PHE A 274 -2.48 -20.72 -11.09
N ILE A 275 -2.85 -19.57 -11.67
CA ILE A 275 -3.91 -19.48 -12.70
C ILE A 275 -3.45 -19.96 -14.08
N SER A 276 -2.14 -20.12 -14.27
CA SER A 276 -1.55 -20.59 -15.52
C SER A 276 -1.88 -22.07 -15.79
N ALA A 277 -2.44 -22.35 -16.97
CA ALA A 277 -2.82 -23.71 -17.38
C ALA A 277 -1.61 -24.65 -17.57
N ASP A 278 -0.42 -24.08 -17.82
CA ASP A 278 0.86 -24.76 -17.94
C ASP A 278 1.63 -24.86 -16.61
N HIS A 279 1.04 -24.36 -15.51
CA HIS A 279 1.63 -24.30 -14.17
C HIS A 279 3.12 -23.83 -14.11
N PRO A 280 3.57 -22.77 -14.81
CA PRO A 280 4.87 -22.18 -14.59
C PRO A 280 5.16 -21.96 -13.11
N SER A 281 6.33 -22.42 -12.69
CA SER A 281 6.93 -22.00 -11.42
C SER A 281 7.05 -20.48 -11.41
N GLY A 282 6.50 -19.82 -10.39
CA GLY A 282 6.61 -18.38 -10.23
C GLY A 282 5.87 -17.88 -9.00
N PHE A 283 5.94 -16.57 -8.74
CA PHE A 283 5.31 -15.97 -7.58
C PHE A 283 3.78 -16.01 -7.66
N ASN A 284 3.14 -16.31 -6.52
CA ASN A 284 1.72 -16.04 -6.30
C ASN A 284 1.58 -14.75 -5.51
N ARG A 285 2.00 -14.72 -4.24
CA ARG A 285 1.81 -13.56 -3.36
C ARG A 285 3.06 -13.34 -2.50
N PRO A 286 4.14 -12.75 -3.05
CA PRO A 286 5.37 -12.52 -2.30
C PRO A 286 5.13 -11.46 -1.22
N THR A 287 5.38 -11.81 0.04
CA THR A 287 5.07 -10.98 1.22
C THR A 287 6.30 -10.47 1.95
N MET A 288 7.50 -10.96 1.61
CA MET A 288 8.72 -10.54 2.27
C MET A 288 9.94 -10.89 1.44
N VAL A 289 10.98 -10.06 1.51
CA VAL A 289 12.33 -10.40 1.05
C VAL A 289 13.36 -10.17 2.15
N ARG A 290 14.28 -11.11 2.35
CA ARG A 290 15.42 -10.99 3.28
C ARG A 290 16.69 -11.58 2.71
N PHE A 291 17.82 -10.91 2.90
CA PHE A 291 19.12 -11.50 2.58
C PHE A 291 19.64 -12.37 3.72
N GLY A 292 20.03 -13.60 3.38
CA GLY A 292 20.65 -14.56 4.29
C GLY A 292 22.16 -14.32 4.47
N PRO A 293 22.77 -14.98 5.47
CA PRO A 293 24.22 -14.90 5.70
C PRO A 293 25.04 -15.53 4.57
N ASP A 294 24.44 -16.37 3.74
CA ASP A 294 25.03 -16.94 2.53
C ASP A 294 25.04 -15.97 1.33
N GLY A 295 24.49 -14.77 1.51
CA GLY A 295 24.44 -13.73 0.50
C GLY A 295 23.31 -13.90 -0.52
N CYS A 296 22.41 -14.87 -0.36
CA CYS A 296 21.24 -15.03 -1.23
C CYS A 296 20.03 -14.26 -0.67
N ALA A 297 19.11 -13.86 -1.55
CA ALA A 297 17.81 -13.33 -1.17
C ALA A 297 16.82 -14.49 -0.97
N TYR A 298 16.00 -14.38 0.07
CA TYR A 298 14.91 -15.29 0.39
C TYR A 298 13.61 -14.53 0.32
N VAL A 299 12.67 -15.00 -0.50
CA VAL A 299 11.36 -14.38 -0.69
C VAL A 299 10.29 -15.33 -0.14
N ALA A 300 9.56 -14.87 0.87
CA ALA A 300 8.40 -15.59 1.37
C ALA A 300 7.20 -15.32 0.46
N ASP A 301 6.53 -16.36 0.02
CA ASP A 301 5.33 -16.32 -0.79
C ASP A 301 4.28 -17.18 -0.09
N TYR A 302 3.19 -16.57 0.39
CA TYR A 302 2.23 -17.34 1.21
C TYR A 302 1.32 -18.23 0.36
N GLY A 303 1.42 -18.16 -0.96
CA GLY A 303 0.79 -19.10 -1.88
C GLY A 303 -0.38 -18.52 -2.64
N ALA A 304 -1.15 -19.42 -3.24
CA ALA A 304 -2.25 -19.11 -4.12
C ALA A 304 -3.48 -18.62 -3.34
N VAL A 305 -4.11 -17.56 -3.86
CA VAL A 305 -5.34 -16.97 -3.33
C VAL A 305 -6.38 -16.91 -4.42
N ARG A 306 -7.61 -17.31 -4.09
CA ARG A 306 -8.78 -16.92 -4.88
C ARG A 306 -9.34 -15.63 -4.32
N ASP A 307 -9.42 -14.62 -5.15
CA ASP A 307 -9.80 -13.26 -4.80
C ASP A 307 -10.88 -12.72 -5.76
N ASN A 308 -11.13 -11.42 -5.71
CA ASN A 308 -12.11 -10.76 -6.56
C ASN A 308 -11.56 -10.43 -7.95
N GLY A 309 -10.29 -10.73 -8.23
CA GLY A 309 -9.65 -10.53 -9.52
C GLY A 309 -10.30 -11.39 -10.62
N GLU A 310 -10.19 -10.90 -11.86
CA GLU A 310 -10.85 -11.51 -13.01
C GLU A 310 -10.45 -12.98 -13.23
N ASP A 311 -9.22 -13.37 -12.89
CA ASP A 311 -8.65 -14.67 -13.26
C ASP A 311 -8.61 -15.73 -12.13
N THR A 312 -8.64 -15.32 -10.86
CA THR A 312 -8.46 -16.24 -9.71
C THR A 312 -9.79 -16.82 -9.19
N HIS A 313 -10.89 -16.19 -9.62
CA HIS A 313 -12.30 -16.47 -9.36
C HIS A 313 -12.60 -16.90 -7.92
N PHE A 314 -13.16 -15.97 -7.14
CA PHE A 314 -13.95 -16.28 -5.96
C PHE A 314 -14.91 -17.47 -6.21
N VAL A 315 -14.81 -18.54 -5.41
CA VAL A 315 -15.63 -19.76 -5.58
C VAL A 315 -16.79 -19.76 -4.59
N GLY A 316 -17.89 -19.10 -4.94
CA GLY A 316 -19.20 -19.24 -4.30
C GLY A 316 -19.34 -18.69 -2.87
N ASP A 317 -20.57 -18.39 -2.48
CA ASP A 317 -20.95 -17.63 -1.26
C ASP A 317 -20.54 -18.29 0.08
N GLY A 318 -20.15 -19.57 0.07
CA GLY A 318 -19.68 -20.28 1.26
C GLY A 318 -18.22 -20.00 1.63
N ASN A 319 -17.50 -19.27 0.79
CA ASN A 319 -16.10 -18.91 0.98
C ASN A 319 -15.95 -17.40 1.25
N GLY A 320 -14.92 -17.01 2.03
CA GLY A 320 -14.57 -15.60 2.21
C GLY A 320 -13.90 -15.02 0.94
N PRO A 321 -13.87 -13.69 0.76
CA PRO A 321 -13.43 -13.05 -0.49
C PRO A 321 -11.96 -13.30 -0.85
N LEU A 322 -11.14 -13.79 0.10
CA LEU A 322 -9.71 -14.09 -0.09
C LEU A 322 -9.42 -15.52 0.40
N VAL A 323 -9.69 -16.52 -0.44
CA VAL A 323 -9.49 -17.93 -0.08
C VAL A 323 -8.04 -18.33 -0.30
N GLN A 324 -7.28 -18.47 0.78
CA GLN A 324 -5.92 -19.01 0.74
C GLN A 324 -5.94 -20.52 0.51
N ILE A 325 -5.17 -21.01 -0.47
CA ILE A 325 -5.12 -22.44 -0.80
C ILE A 325 -4.02 -23.12 0.01
N PRO A 326 -4.34 -24.04 0.95
CA PRO A 326 -3.34 -24.69 1.79
C PRO A 326 -2.28 -25.47 0.98
N GLY A 327 -1.04 -25.46 1.47
CA GLY A 327 0.06 -26.23 0.88
C GLY A 327 0.68 -25.61 -0.38
N THR A 328 0.30 -24.39 -0.75
CA THR A 328 0.81 -23.68 -1.93
C THR A 328 1.90 -22.64 -1.63
N GLY A 329 2.08 -22.26 -0.36
CA GLY A 329 3.11 -21.32 0.07
C GLY A 329 4.52 -21.89 -0.08
N VAL A 330 5.46 -21.03 -0.47
CA VAL A 330 6.85 -21.39 -0.76
C VAL A 330 7.83 -20.32 -0.28
N ILE A 331 9.09 -20.70 -0.10
CA ILE A 331 10.20 -19.76 0.08
C ILE A 331 11.11 -19.87 -1.14
N TRP A 332 11.19 -18.79 -1.90
CA TRP A 332 12.09 -18.69 -3.04
C TRP A 332 13.48 -18.31 -2.56
N LYS A 333 14.51 -18.96 -3.11
CA LYS A 333 15.92 -18.61 -2.88
C LYS A 333 16.52 -18.09 -4.18
N ILE A 334 16.93 -16.83 -4.19
CA ILE A 334 17.56 -16.16 -5.33
C ILE A 334 19.02 -15.91 -4.98
N CYS A 335 19.94 -16.55 -5.71
CA CYS A 335 21.38 -16.42 -5.50
C CYS A 335 22.04 -15.80 -6.73
N LYS A 336 23.14 -15.08 -6.49
CA LYS A 336 24.07 -14.70 -7.55
C LYS A 336 24.74 -15.98 -8.09
N GLN A 337 24.70 -16.16 -9.41
CA GLN A 337 25.41 -17.22 -10.13
C GLN A 337 26.79 -16.75 -10.60
#